data_AF-A0A7V1N223-F1
#
_entry.id   AF-A0A7V1N223-F1
#
_cell.length_a   1.000
_cell.length_b   1.000
_cell.length_c   1.000
_cell.angle_alpha   90.00
_cell.angle_beta   90.00
_cell.angle_gamma   90.00
#
_symmetry.space_group_name_H-M   'P 1'
#
loop_
_entity.id
_entity.type
_entity.pdbx_description
1 polymer ?
#
loop_
_entity_poly.entity_id
_entity_poly.type
_entity_poly.pdbx_seq_one_letter_code
_entity_poly.pdbx_strand_id
1 'polypeptide(L)'
;MKKISLVLAILLFSIPAGEAGAQSKKLAREMIQNHLLEAKEPQETKPVLDPGIFARNPAVASAYQAAKQIPRILDKIYCYCDCAINPKFKHKSLLTCYTGDHASQCGICMNEAIVTLEMTKAGKKPVEIAEYFKKKYAK
;
A
#
# COMPACT_ATOMS: atom_id res chain seq x y z
N MET A 1 6.43 51.85 32.66
CA MET A 1 5.85 51.28 31.43
C MET A 1 6.94 50.51 30.68
N LYS A 2 7.13 49.22 30.99
CA LYS A 2 8.14 48.36 30.33
C LYS A 2 7.51 47.82 29.04
N LYS A 3 8.06 48.22 27.89
CA LYS A 3 7.69 47.65 26.59
C LYS A 3 8.24 46.23 26.53
N ILE A 4 7.38 45.23 26.72
CA ILE A 4 7.70 43.84 26.44
C ILE A 4 7.53 43.67 24.92
N SER A 5 8.64 43.83 24.19
CA SER A 5 8.67 43.44 22.78
C SER A 5 8.63 41.92 22.74
N LEU A 6 7.44 41.38 22.46
CA LEU A 6 7.22 39.97 22.16
C LEU A 6 7.92 39.66 20.83
N VAL A 7 9.17 39.21 20.89
CA VAL A 7 9.87 38.67 19.72
C VAL A 7 9.28 37.29 19.48
N LEU A 8 8.30 37.22 18.57
CA LEU A 8 7.83 35.98 17.98
C LEU A 8 8.97 35.44 17.13
N ALA A 9 9.84 34.64 17.74
CA ALA A 9 10.89 33.90 17.03
C ALA A 9 10.20 32.83 16.17
N ILE A 10 9.76 33.23 14.98
CA ILE A 10 9.47 32.29 13.89
C ILE A 10 10.83 31.73 13.50
N LEU A 11 11.22 30.63 14.14
CA LEU A 11 12.32 29.79 13.70
C LEU A 11 11.90 29.21 12.34
N LEU A 12 12.24 29.94 11.27
CA LEU A 12 12.23 29.43 9.90
C LEU A 12 13.34 28.38 9.79
N PHE A 13 13.13 27.22 10.39
CA PHE A 13 13.90 26.04 10.04
C PHE A 13 13.53 25.71 8.59
N SER A 14 14.46 26.01 7.69
CA SER A 14 14.40 25.59 6.29
C SER A 14 14.42 24.07 6.23
N ILE A 15 13.25 23.44 6.34
CA ILE A 15 13.13 22.00 6.13
C ILE A 15 13.58 21.74 4.69
N PRO A 16 14.59 20.88 4.46
CA PRO A 16 15.01 20.54 3.11
C PRO A 16 13.82 19.94 2.37
N ALA A 17 13.55 20.40 1.14
CA ALA A 17 12.38 20.01 0.35
C ALA A 17 12.21 18.47 0.20
N GLY A 18 13.29 17.70 0.33
CA GLY A 18 13.27 16.23 0.34
C GLY A 18 12.56 15.62 1.55
N GLU A 19 12.69 16.20 2.74
CA GLU A 19 12.06 15.69 3.98
C GLU A 19 10.55 15.93 3.98
N ALA A 20 10.11 17.10 3.52
CA ALA A 20 8.68 17.41 3.39
C ALA A 20 7.96 16.45 2.42
N GLY A 21 8.62 16.08 1.31
CA GLY A 21 8.08 15.11 0.34
C GLY A 21 7.97 13.69 0.90
N ALA A 22 8.97 13.23 1.65
CA ALA A 22 8.95 11.91 2.30
C ALA A 22 7.83 11.83 3.36
N GLN A 23 7.68 12.87 4.17
CA GLN A 23 6.64 12.96 5.21
C GLN A 23 5.22 12.96 4.60
N SER A 24 5.02 13.69 3.49
CA SER A 24 3.74 13.70 2.77
C SER A 24 3.35 12.31 2.26
N LYS A 25 4.28 11.57 1.65
CA LYS A 25 4.02 10.19 1.21
C LYS A 25 3.69 9.28 2.37
N LYS A 26 4.44 9.36 3.47
CA LYS A 26 4.19 8.55 4.67
C LYS A 26 2.78 8.78 5.20
N LEU A 27 2.37 10.03 5.36
CA LEU A 27 1.03 10.38 5.82
C LEU A 27 -0.05 9.82 4.86
N ALA A 28 0.14 9.97 3.55
CA ALA A 28 -0.81 9.45 2.56
C ALA A 28 -0.94 7.93 2.61
N ARG A 29 0.16 7.18 2.80
CA ARG A 29 0.15 5.72 2.99
C ARG A 29 -0.67 5.33 4.23
N GLU A 30 -0.41 5.98 5.36
CA GLU A 30 -1.09 5.69 6.62
C GLU A 30 -2.59 5.99 6.54
N MET A 31 -2.98 7.11 5.93
CA MET A 31 -4.38 7.46 5.73
C MET A 31 -5.11 6.43 4.86
N ILE A 32 -4.52 6.05 3.71
CA ILE A 32 -5.13 5.04 2.83
C ILE A 32 -5.20 3.69 3.54
N GLN A 33 -4.12 3.25 4.19
CA GLN A 33 -4.12 1.97 4.89
C GLN A 33 -5.19 1.90 5.99
N ASN A 34 -5.38 2.97 6.76
CA ASN A 34 -6.43 3.02 7.79
C ASN A 34 -7.83 2.94 7.15
N HIS A 35 -8.08 3.71 6.09
CA HIS A 35 -9.34 3.64 5.34
C HIS A 35 -9.62 2.22 4.83
N LEU A 36 -8.62 1.54 4.28
CA LEU A 36 -8.75 0.15 3.80
C LEU A 36 -9.15 -0.79 4.94
N LEU A 37 -8.51 -0.71 6.11
CA LEU A 37 -8.79 -1.55 7.27
C LEU A 37 -10.21 -1.34 7.83
N GLU A 38 -10.67 -0.09 7.86
CA GLU A 38 -11.98 0.30 8.41
C GLU A 38 -13.14 0.08 7.42
N ALA A 39 -12.86 -0.03 6.13
CA ALA A 39 -13.90 -0.18 5.12
C ALA A 39 -14.79 -1.40 5.39
N LYS A 40 -16.11 -1.20 5.33
CA LYS A 40 -17.08 -2.30 5.47
C LYS A 40 -17.37 -2.97 4.13
N GLU A 41 -17.34 -2.17 3.07
CA GLU A 41 -17.59 -2.60 1.70
C GLU A 41 -16.30 -2.88 0.93
N PRO A 42 -16.34 -3.74 -0.11
CA PRO A 42 -15.23 -3.92 -1.05
C PRO A 42 -14.82 -2.59 -1.68
N GLN A 43 -13.52 -2.31 -1.69
CA GLN A 43 -12.95 -1.16 -2.37
C GLN A 43 -12.74 -1.46 -3.85
N GLU A 44 -12.28 -2.67 -4.17
CA GLU A 44 -12.19 -3.18 -5.53
C GLU A 44 -13.32 -4.18 -5.82
N THR A 45 -14.00 -3.98 -6.96
CA THR A 45 -15.14 -4.81 -7.39
C THR A 45 -14.82 -5.66 -8.61
N LYS A 46 -13.73 -5.35 -9.33
CA LYS A 46 -13.27 -6.17 -10.45
C LYS A 46 -12.65 -7.47 -9.94
N PRO A 47 -12.86 -8.59 -10.65
CA PRO A 47 -12.22 -9.85 -10.29
C PRO A 47 -10.71 -9.78 -10.52
N VAL A 48 -9.98 -10.67 -9.84
CA VAL A 48 -8.57 -10.95 -10.16
C VAL A 48 -8.48 -11.53 -11.58
N LEU A 49 -7.54 -11.03 -12.38
CA LEU A 49 -7.26 -11.54 -13.72
C LEU A 49 -6.84 -13.01 -13.64
N ASP A 50 -7.30 -13.83 -14.59
CA ASP A 50 -7.11 -15.27 -14.51
C ASP A 50 -5.61 -15.65 -14.55
N PRO A 51 -5.08 -16.34 -13.51
CA PRO A 51 -3.66 -16.69 -13.46
C PRO A 51 -3.19 -17.55 -14.64
N GLY A 52 -4.10 -18.29 -15.29
CA GLY A 52 -3.81 -19.18 -16.42
C GLY A 52 -3.18 -18.48 -17.62
N ILE A 53 -3.44 -17.17 -17.82
CA ILE A 53 -2.83 -16.40 -18.90
C ILE A 53 -1.31 -16.26 -18.72
N PHE A 54 -0.81 -16.44 -17.50
CA PHE A 54 0.61 -16.36 -17.14
C PHE A 54 1.27 -17.73 -17.05
N ALA A 55 0.71 -18.80 -17.65
CA ALA A 55 1.25 -20.16 -17.54
C ALA A 55 2.74 -20.29 -17.94
N ARG A 56 3.24 -19.43 -18.83
CA ARG A 56 4.66 -19.38 -19.23
C ARG A 56 5.57 -18.59 -18.28
N ASN A 57 5.00 -17.97 -17.25
CA ASN A 57 5.72 -17.24 -16.20
C ASN A 57 5.20 -17.69 -14.82
N PRO A 58 5.77 -18.80 -14.27
CA PRO A 58 5.28 -19.39 -13.03
C PRO A 58 5.28 -18.45 -11.83
N ALA A 59 6.23 -17.51 -11.76
CA ALA A 59 6.31 -16.54 -10.67
C ALA A 59 5.11 -15.58 -10.70
N VAL A 60 4.78 -15.05 -11.88
CA VAL A 60 3.59 -14.19 -12.07
C VAL A 60 2.32 -14.99 -11.83
N ALA A 61 2.19 -16.19 -12.41
CA ALA A 61 1.02 -17.04 -12.20
C ALA A 61 0.78 -17.33 -10.71
N SER A 62 1.85 -17.58 -9.95
CA SER A 62 1.77 -17.82 -8.50
C SER A 62 1.28 -16.59 -7.73
N ALA A 63 1.73 -15.39 -8.10
CA ALA A 63 1.28 -14.15 -7.47
C ALA A 63 -0.21 -13.87 -7.74
N TYR A 64 -0.67 -14.04 -8.99
CA TYR A 64 -2.09 -13.91 -9.33
C TYR A 64 -2.94 -14.99 -8.66
N GLN A 65 -2.43 -16.21 -8.56
CA GLN A 65 -3.10 -17.31 -7.84
C GLN A 65 -3.20 -17.03 -6.35
N ALA A 66 -2.23 -16.34 -5.74
CA ALA A 66 -2.32 -15.88 -4.36
C ALA A 66 -3.38 -14.80 -4.20
N ALA A 67 -3.39 -13.80 -5.10
CA ALA A 67 -4.43 -12.77 -5.10
C ALA A 67 -5.84 -13.36 -5.25
N LYS A 68 -6.02 -14.34 -6.13
CA LYS A 68 -7.30 -15.06 -6.37
C LYS A 68 -7.78 -15.85 -5.15
N GLN A 69 -6.87 -16.36 -4.31
CA GLN A 69 -7.22 -17.11 -3.10
C GLN A 69 -7.75 -16.22 -1.97
N ILE A 70 -7.23 -15.00 -1.85
CA ILE A 70 -7.53 -14.11 -0.72
C ILE A 70 -7.88 -12.67 -1.15
N PRO A 71 -8.78 -12.48 -2.14
CA PRO A 71 -9.04 -11.15 -2.70
C PRO A 71 -9.52 -10.15 -1.64
N ARG A 72 -10.41 -10.59 -0.74
CA ARG A 72 -10.91 -9.74 0.36
C ARG A 72 -9.82 -9.29 1.33
N ILE A 73 -8.73 -10.04 1.47
CA ILE A 73 -7.60 -9.63 2.33
C ILE A 73 -6.71 -8.65 1.58
N LEU A 74 -6.37 -8.92 0.31
CA LEU A 74 -5.60 -7.97 -0.51
C LEU A 74 -6.31 -6.62 -0.64
N ASP A 75 -7.65 -6.62 -0.61
CA ASP A 75 -8.44 -5.39 -0.66
C ASP A 75 -8.35 -4.54 0.62
N LYS A 76 -7.71 -5.07 1.67
CA LYS A 76 -7.41 -4.40 2.94
C LYS A 76 -5.96 -3.94 3.05
N ILE A 77 -5.11 -4.26 2.09
CA ILE A 77 -3.66 -4.02 2.17
C ILE A 77 -3.25 -2.89 1.24
N TYR A 78 -2.53 -1.91 1.77
CA TYR A 78 -1.83 -0.91 0.99
C TYR A 78 -0.63 -1.55 0.28
N CYS A 79 -0.44 -1.21 -1.00
CA CYS A 79 0.70 -1.70 -1.77
C CYS A 79 1.87 -0.69 -1.75
N TYR A 80 3.04 -1.10 -1.27
CA TYR A 80 4.20 -0.20 -1.12
C TYR A 80 4.94 0.11 -2.43
N CYS A 81 4.39 -0.29 -3.58
CA CYS A 81 4.79 0.25 -4.87
C CYS A 81 4.27 1.68 -5.12
N ASP A 82 3.50 2.23 -4.16
CA ASP A 82 2.95 3.60 -4.15
C ASP A 82 1.98 3.93 -5.31
N CYS A 83 1.47 2.93 -6.05
CA CYS A 83 0.52 3.17 -7.13
C CYS A 83 -0.80 3.80 -6.66
N ALA A 84 -1.15 3.65 -5.38
CA ALA A 84 -2.32 4.31 -4.79
C ALA A 84 -2.17 5.83 -4.68
N ILE A 85 -0.95 6.33 -4.48
CA ILE A 85 -0.62 7.76 -4.40
C ILE A 85 0.04 8.28 -5.68
N ASN A 86 0.14 7.44 -6.71
CA ASN A 86 0.60 7.83 -8.03
C ASN A 86 -0.59 8.34 -8.87
N PRO A 87 -0.56 9.60 -9.36
CA PRO A 87 -1.67 10.18 -10.10
C PRO A 87 -1.97 9.49 -11.44
N LYS A 88 -1.05 8.69 -11.99
CA LYS A 88 -1.27 7.91 -13.22
C LYS A 88 -2.06 6.62 -12.98
N PHE A 89 -1.90 5.99 -11.81
CA PHE A 89 -2.47 4.68 -11.52
C PHE A 89 -3.69 4.76 -10.60
N LYS A 90 -3.59 5.49 -9.48
CA LYS A 90 -4.67 5.66 -8.51
C LYS A 90 -5.33 4.34 -8.07
N HIS A 91 -4.51 3.32 -7.83
CA HIS A 91 -4.99 2.03 -7.34
C HIS A 91 -5.62 2.18 -5.94
N LYS A 92 -6.63 1.38 -5.62
CA LYS A 92 -7.34 1.52 -4.33
C LYS A 92 -6.64 0.74 -3.22
N SER A 93 -6.27 -0.50 -3.53
CA SER A 93 -5.64 -1.46 -2.62
C SER A 93 -4.63 -2.31 -3.41
N LEU A 94 -3.93 -3.21 -2.73
CA LEU A 94 -3.09 -4.23 -3.38
C LEU A 94 -3.90 -5.08 -4.36
N LEU A 95 -5.20 -5.33 -4.08
CA LEU A 95 -6.07 -6.09 -4.97
C LEU A 95 -6.21 -5.42 -6.35
N THR A 96 -6.33 -4.10 -6.42
CA THR A 96 -6.49 -3.38 -7.70
C THR A 96 -5.36 -3.71 -8.69
N CYS A 97 -4.13 -3.93 -8.21
CA CYS A 97 -2.99 -4.32 -9.05
C CYS A 97 -3.23 -5.63 -9.83
N TYR A 98 -4.06 -6.52 -9.30
CA TYR A 98 -4.31 -7.87 -9.83
C TYR A 98 -5.57 -7.95 -10.70
N THR A 99 -6.32 -6.85 -10.85
CA THR A 99 -7.51 -6.80 -11.71
C THR A 99 -7.18 -6.65 -13.20
N GLY A 100 -5.94 -6.26 -13.49
CA GLY A 100 -5.33 -6.25 -14.81
C GLY A 100 -3.96 -6.94 -14.76
N ASP A 101 -3.12 -6.74 -15.78
CA ASP A 101 -1.79 -7.35 -15.90
C ASP A 101 -0.68 -6.56 -15.17
N HIS A 102 -1.00 -5.41 -14.58
CA HIS A 102 0.00 -4.51 -13.99
C HIS A 102 0.86 -5.18 -12.90
N ALA A 103 0.27 -6.03 -12.03
CA ALA A 103 1.05 -6.74 -11.01
C ALA A 103 2.15 -7.65 -11.60
N SER A 104 1.98 -8.14 -12.84
CA SER A 104 3.00 -8.97 -13.50
C SER A 104 4.34 -8.24 -13.72
N GLN A 105 4.32 -6.90 -13.73
CA GLN A 105 5.47 -6.05 -13.98
C GLN A 105 6.07 -5.45 -12.71
N CYS A 106 5.62 -5.87 -11.53
CA CYS A 106 6.06 -5.28 -10.26
C CYS A 106 6.41 -6.35 -9.21
N GLY A 107 7.70 -6.49 -8.91
CA GLY A 107 8.19 -7.41 -7.88
C GLY A 107 7.64 -7.13 -6.47
N ILE A 108 7.35 -5.86 -6.15
CA ILE A 108 6.73 -5.49 -4.87
C ILE A 108 5.31 -6.05 -4.80
N CYS A 109 4.47 -5.78 -5.81
CA CYS A 109 3.11 -6.29 -5.86
C CYS A 109 3.08 -7.82 -5.72
N MET A 110 3.94 -8.51 -6.49
CA MET A 110 4.04 -9.98 -6.45
C MET A 110 4.43 -10.50 -5.08
N ASN A 111 5.49 -9.96 -4.49
CA ASN A 111 5.95 -10.37 -3.16
C ASN A 111 4.88 -10.10 -2.09
N GLU A 112 4.23 -8.94 -2.11
CA GLU A 112 3.22 -8.59 -1.12
C GLU A 112 2.00 -9.52 -1.18
N ALA A 113 1.56 -9.95 -2.36
CA ALA A 113 0.45 -10.92 -2.46
C ALA A 113 0.83 -12.29 -1.90
N ILE A 114 2.04 -12.78 -2.20
CA ILE A 114 2.55 -14.04 -1.66
C ILE A 114 2.66 -13.98 -0.13
N VAL A 115 3.32 -12.95 0.40
CA VAL A 115 3.48 -12.77 1.85
C VAL A 115 2.12 -12.60 2.54
N THR A 116 1.19 -11.86 1.94
CA THR A 116 -0.17 -11.71 2.48
C THR A 116 -0.88 -13.06 2.56
N LEU A 117 -0.75 -13.91 1.52
CA LEU A 117 -1.31 -15.26 1.55
C LEU A 117 -0.69 -16.13 2.64
N GLU A 118 0.63 -16.12 2.78
CA GLU A 118 1.34 -16.87 3.81
C GLU A 118 0.92 -16.43 5.22
N MET A 119 0.89 -15.12 5.47
CA MET A 119 0.45 -14.58 6.76
C MET A 119 -1.03 -14.87 7.04
N THR A 120 -1.89 -14.81 6.02
CA THR A 120 -3.31 -15.18 6.14
C THR A 120 -3.46 -16.65 6.51
N LYS A 121 -2.70 -17.55 5.87
CA LYS A 121 -2.66 -18.99 6.20
C LYS A 121 -2.12 -19.23 7.62
N ALA A 122 -1.24 -18.37 8.10
CA ALA A 122 -0.76 -18.38 9.50
C ALA A 122 -1.74 -17.73 10.49
N GLY A 123 -2.96 -17.37 10.07
CA GLY A 123 -4.01 -16.83 10.95
C GLY A 123 -3.86 -15.33 11.27
N LYS A 124 -2.96 -14.61 10.61
CA LYS A 124 -2.77 -13.17 10.82
C LYS A 124 -3.95 -12.36 10.26
N LYS A 125 -4.35 -11.35 11.02
CA LYS A 125 -5.41 -10.40 10.62
C LYS A 125 -4.85 -9.34 9.67
N PRO A 126 -5.69 -8.70 8.83
CA PRO A 126 -5.24 -7.64 7.92
C PRO A 126 -4.43 -6.52 8.60
N VAL A 127 -4.79 -6.13 9.82
CA VAL A 127 -4.04 -5.11 10.59
C VAL A 127 -2.60 -5.55 10.92
N GLU A 128 -2.39 -6.83 11.24
CA GLU A 128 -1.04 -7.36 11.51
C GLU A 128 -0.20 -7.44 10.23
N ILE A 129 -0.84 -7.74 9.10
CA ILE A 129 -0.19 -7.79 7.78
C ILE A 129 0.19 -6.38 7.32
N ALA A 130 -0.71 -5.40 7.49
CA ALA A 130 -0.44 -4.00 7.21
C ALA A 130 0.74 -3.47 8.03
N GLU A 131 0.78 -3.76 9.35
CA GLU A 131 1.91 -3.38 10.20
C GLU A 131 3.21 -4.09 9.83
N TYR A 132 3.15 -5.34 9.38
CA TYR A 132 4.33 -6.03 8.83
C TYR A 132 4.92 -5.27 7.63
N PHE A 133 4.10 -4.90 6.64
CA PHE A 133 4.60 -4.17 5.47
C PHE A 133 5.05 -2.75 5.81
N LYS A 134 4.33 -2.07 6.71
CA LYS A 134 4.76 -0.77 7.25
C LYS A 134 6.14 -0.84 7.86
N LYS A 135 6.44 -1.87 8.66
CA LYS A 135 7.78 -2.08 9.22
C LYS A 135 8.81 -2.45 8.14
N LYS A 136 8.45 -3.35 7.22
CA LYS A 136 9.34 -3.81 6.13
C LYS A 136 9.80 -2.67 5.22
N TYR A 137 8.92 -1.71 4.96
CA TYR A 137 9.16 -0.57 4.06
C TYR A 137 9.34 0.76 4.78
N ALA A 138 9.44 0.75 6.11
CA ALA A 138 9.80 1.94 6.87
C ALA A 138 11.19 2.40 6.42
N LYS A 139 11.26 3.61 5.87
CA LYS A 139 12.49 4.33 5.59
C LYS A 139 12.63 5.43 6.61
#